data_AF-A0A257ELB1-F1
#
_entry.id   AF-A0A257ELB1-F1
#
_cell.length_a   1.000
_cell.length_b   1.000
_cell.length_c   1.000
_cell.angle_alpha   90.00
_cell.angle_beta   90.00
_cell.angle_gamma   90.00
#
_symmetry.space_group_name_H-M   'P 1'
#
loop_
_entity.id
_entity.type
_entity.pdbx_description
1 polymer ?
#
loop_
_entity_poly.entity_id
_entity_poly.type
_entity_poly.pdbx_seq_one_letter_code
_entity_poly.pdbx_strand_id
1 'polypeptide(L)'
;MTGVNAGGAGCSACHQPPTFALAANSDSNGLDAGETVIFKSPSLKNVGVSRAFMHDGRFATLLQVVEHYNSGVQAGPALDNRLRGPGGAPQRLGLSDADKAALVAFMETLTDTTLNSDPKFGNPFRK
;
A
#
# COMPACT_ATOMS: atom_id res chain seq x y z
N MET A 1 13.22 3.56 6.83
CA MET A 1 12.29 2.50 7.29
C MET A 1 13.06 1.19 7.24
N THR A 2 13.09 0.46 8.36
CA THR A 2 13.81 -0.82 8.46
C THR A 2 13.03 -1.93 7.74
N GLY A 3 13.73 -2.94 7.21
CA GLY A 3 13.11 -4.09 6.56
C GLY A 3 12.39 -5.02 7.55
N VAL A 4 11.63 -6.00 7.05
CA VAL A 4 10.82 -6.93 7.88
C VAL A 4 11.63 -7.68 8.94
N ASN A 5 12.93 -7.85 8.72
CA ASN A 5 13.84 -8.51 9.66
C ASN A 5 14.69 -7.54 10.51
N ALA A 6 14.43 -6.24 10.42
CA ALA A 6 15.13 -5.17 11.15
C ALA A 6 14.14 -4.30 11.95
N GLY A 7 12.96 -4.83 12.28
CA GLY A 7 11.95 -4.19 13.12
C GLY A 7 11.01 -3.22 12.40
N GLY A 8 10.86 -3.30 11.07
CA GLY A 8 9.90 -2.48 10.32
C GLY A 8 9.15 -3.28 9.27
N ALA A 9 7.94 -2.89 8.87
CA ALA A 9 7.07 -3.69 7.98
C ALA A 9 7.51 -3.78 6.50
N GLY A 10 8.66 -3.20 6.11
CA GLY A 10 9.21 -3.30 4.75
C GLY A 10 8.43 -2.55 3.64
N CYS A 11 7.38 -1.80 3.98
CA CYS A 11 6.49 -1.12 3.01
C CYS A 11 7.22 -0.21 2.02
N SER A 12 8.30 0.45 2.47
CA SER A 12 9.09 1.34 1.63
C SER A 12 9.73 0.63 0.46
N ALA A 13 9.93 -0.70 0.50
CA ALA A 13 10.52 -1.45 -0.59
C ALA A 13 9.73 -1.27 -1.90
N CYS A 14 8.41 -1.14 -1.82
CA CYS A 14 7.50 -0.91 -2.95
C CYS A 14 7.06 0.57 -3.08
N HIS A 15 6.97 1.28 -1.96
CA HIS A 15 6.51 2.66 -1.86
C HIS A 15 7.67 3.61 -1.57
N GLN A 16 8.48 3.91 -2.59
CA GLN A 16 9.74 4.63 -2.43
C GLN A 16 9.56 6.16 -2.38
N PRO A 17 10.26 6.89 -1.50
CA PRO A 17 10.33 8.36 -1.54
C PRO A 17 10.88 8.86 -2.89
N PRO A 18 10.57 10.11 -3.31
CA PRO A 18 9.86 11.16 -2.57
C PRO A 18 8.33 11.14 -2.72
N THR A 19 7.79 10.29 -3.60
CA THR A 19 6.35 10.19 -3.86
C THR A 19 5.69 8.98 -3.21
N PHE A 20 6.45 8.18 -2.47
CA PHE A 20 6.01 6.88 -1.93
C PHE A 20 5.40 6.01 -3.03
N ALA A 21 6.03 5.99 -4.20
CA ALA A 21 5.55 5.33 -5.40
C ALA A 21 6.69 4.58 -6.09
N LEU A 22 6.32 3.63 -6.95
CA LEU A 22 7.17 3.07 -8.02
C LEU A 22 8.49 2.44 -7.55
N ALA A 23 8.43 1.21 -7.06
CA ALA A 23 9.49 0.28 -7.43
C ALA A 23 9.22 -0.17 -8.88
N ALA A 24 10.19 0.01 -9.78
CA ALA A 24 10.06 -0.34 -11.20
C ALA A 24 9.80 -1.83 -11.44
N ASN A 25 10.03 -2.66 -10.42
CA ASN A 25 9.91 -4.12 -10.41
C ASN A 25 8.84 -4.61 -9.40
N SER A 26 7.77 -3.84 -9.18
CA SER A 26 6.64 -4.35 -8.40
C SER A 26 5.77 -5.30 -9.21
N ASP A 27 5.52 -6.47 -8.63
CA ASP A 27 4.61 -7.48 -9.16
C ASP A 27 3.27 -7.45 -8.38
N SER A 28 2.50 -8.56 -8.39
CA SER A 28 1.23 -8.65 -7.68
C SER A 28 1.41 -8.53 -6.16
N ASN A 29 0.47 -7.83 -5.51
CA ASN A 29 0.38 -7.76 -4.05
C ASN A 29 -0.38 -8.96 -3.43
N GLY A 30 -0.78 -9.94 -4.23
CA GLY A 30 -1.48 -11.15 -3.78
C GLY A 30 -2.88 -10.88 -3.24
N LEU A 31 -3.59 -9.85 -3.72
CA LEU A 31 -4.99 -9.61 -3.35
C LEU A 31 -5.90 -10.76 -3.80
N ASP A 32 -5.64 -11.30 -4.98
CA ASP A 32 -6.41 -12.36 -5.60
C ASP A 32 -5.61 -13.66 -5.63
N ALA A 33 -6.26 -14.78 -5.28
CA ALA A 33 -5.63 -16.08 -5.29
C ALA A 33 -5.31 -16.50 -6.74
N GLY A 34 -4.08 -16.95 -6.98
CA GLY A 34 -3.66 -17.35 -8.32
C GLY A 34 -3.42 -16.20 -9.30
N GLU A 35 -3.34 -14.96 -8.81
CA GLU A 35 -3.13 -13.77 -9.65
C GLU A 35 -1.90 -13.90 -10.56
N THR A 36 -2.10 -13.57 -11.83
CA THR A 36 -1.08 -13.55 -12.89
C THR A 36 -0.78 -12.14 -13.41
N VAL A 37 -1.62 -11.17 -13.06
CA VAL A 37 -1.48 -9.77 -13.45
C VAL A 37 -0.54 -9.04 -12.49
N ILE A 38 0.31 -8.20 -13.07
CA ILE A 38 1.24 -7.34 -12.36
C ILE A 38 0.63 -5.94 -12.26
N PHE A 39 0.68 -5.35 -11.07
CA PHE A 39 0.18 -4.01 -10.81
C PHE A 39 1.29 -3.10 -10.30
N LYS A 40 1.30 -1.84 -10.76
CA LYS A 40 2.22 -0.86 -10.17
C LYS A 40 1.84 -0.60 -8.71
N SER A 41 2.83 -0.47 -7.84
CA SER A 41 2.60 0.09 -6.51
C SER A 41 2.16 1.56 -6.62
N PRO A 42 0.98 1.94 -6.11
CA PRO A 42 0.49 3.32 -6.22
C PRO A 42 1.30 4.27 -5.33
N SER A 43 1.21 5.57 -5.63
CA SER A 43 1.69 6.60 -4.70
C SER A 43 0.84 6.61 -3.45
N LEU A 44 1.46 6.88 -2.29
CA LEU A 44 0.74 7.09 -1.03
C LEU A 44 0.45 8.58 -0.75
N LYS A 45 0.80 9.49 -1.64
CA LYS A 45 0.39 10.91 -1.51
C LYS A 45 -1.13 11.02 -1.57
N ASN A 46 -1.73 11.74 -0.62
CA ASN A 46 -3.18 11.89 -0.47
C ASN A 46 -3.93 10.56 -0.28
N VAL A 47 -3.25 9.51 0.19
CA VAL A 47 -3.91 8.20 0.40
C VAL A 47 -5.01 8.27 1.47
N GLY A 48 -4.87 9.17 2.46
CA GLY A 48 -5.86 9.36 3.53
C GLY A 48 -7.24 9.89 3.09
N VAL A 49 -7.35 10.47 1.89
CA VAL A 49 -8.66 10.94 1.34
C VAL A 49 -9.26 9.98 0.32
N SER A 50 -8.59 8.86 0.03
CA SER A 50 -9.10 7.83 -0.87
C SER A 50 -10.24 7.04 -0.20
N ARG A 51 -11.25 6.64 -0.98
CA ARG A 51 -12.44 5.94 -0.48
C ARG A 51 -12.56 4.48 -0.93
N ALA A 52 -11.73 4.08 -1.88
CA ALA A 52 -11.66 2.73 -2.42
C ALA A 52 -10.18 2.40 -2.67
N PHE A 53 -9.73 1.24 -2.21
CA PHE A 53 -8.33 0.82 -2.27
C PHE A 53 -8.18 -0.49 -3.03
N MET A 54 -6.93 -0.76 -3.45
CA MET A 54 -6.55 -1.85 -4.37
C MET A 54 -7.03 -1.64 -5.81
N HIS A 55 -6.67 -2.56 -6.70
CA HIS A 55 -6.97 -2.43 -8.14
C HIS A 55 -8.46 -2.57 -8.47
N ASP A 56 -9.25 -3.16 -7.58
CA ASP A 56 -10.69 -3.36 -7.76
C ASP A 56 -11.56 -2.56 -6.79
N GLY A 57 -10.93 -1.79 -5.89
CA GLY A 57 -11.63 -0.92 -4.96
C GLY A 57 -12.35 -1.63 -3.80
N ARG A 58 -12.15 -2.94 -3.57
CA ARG A 58 -12.94 -3.71 -2.58
C ARG A 58 -12.75 -3.28 -1.13
N PHE A 59 -11.63 -2.62 -0.82
CA PHE A 59 -11.37 -2.11 0.52
C PHE A 59 -11.79 -0.65 0.64
N ALA A 60 -12.48 -0.33 1.73
CA ALA A 60 -13.00 1.00 2.03
C ALA A 60 -12.12 1.78 3.02
N THR A 61 -11.16 1.11 3.68
CA THR A 61 -10.33 1.71 4.74
C THR A 61 -8.85 1.37 4.59
N LEU A 62 -7.99 2.27 5.07
CA LEU A 62 -6.55 2.00 5.19
C LEU A 62 -6.26 0.81 6.11
N LEU A 63 -7.08 0.57 7.14
CA LEU A 63 -6.91 -0.57 8.03
C LEU A 63 -7.10 -1.90 7.29
N GLN A 64 -8.07 -2.00 6.38
CA GLN A 64 -8.23 -3.18 5.53
C GLN A 64 -7.03 -3.40 4.61
N VAL A 65 -6.45 -2.31 4.08
CA VAL A 65 -5.20 -2.37 3.29
C VAL A 65 -4.04 -2.90 4.14
N VAL A 66 -3.87 -2.40 5.36
CA VAL A 66 -2.83 -2.87 6.29
C VAL A 66 -3.06 -4.34 6.67
N GLU A 67 -4.29 -4.74 6.94
CA GLU A 67 -4.61 -6.12 7.30
C GLU A 67 -4.34 -7.09 6.13
N HIS A 68 -4.58 -6.65 4.88
CA HIS A 68 -4.18 -7.42 3.70
C HIS A 68 -2.69 -7.73 3.68
N TYR A 69 -1.83 -6.72 3.85
CA TYR A 69 -0.39 -6.95 3.89
C TYR A 69 0.07 -7.68 5.16
N ASN A 70 -0.66 -7.56 6.27
CA ASN A 70 -0.36 -8.24 7.52
C ASN A 70 -0.58 -9.76 7.42
N SER A 71 -1.73 -10.17 6.89
CA SER A 71 -2.18 -11.57 6.93
C SER A 71 -2.93 -12.06 5.68
N GLY A 72 -3.43 -11.15 4.84
CA GLY A 72 -4.32 -11.45 3.71
C GLY A 72 -3.65 -11.80 2.38
N VAL A 73 -2.33 -11.61 2.25
CA VAL A 73 -1.59 -11.93 1.00
C VAL A 73 -1.80 -13.40 0.61
N GLN A 74 -2.27 -13.60 -0.62
CA GLN A 74 -2.48 -14.89 -1.28
C GLN A 74 -1.30 -15.27 -2.16
N ALA A 75 -1.11 -16.58 -2.33
CA ALA A 75 -0.12 -17.10 -3.27
C ALA A 75 -0.61 -16.95 -4.72
N GLY A 76 0.31 -16.66 -5.63
CA GLY A 76 0.03 -16.60 -7.05
C GLY A 76 1.32 -16.66 -7.89
N PRO A 77 1.21 -16.98 -9.18
CA PRO A 77 2.33 -16.96 -10.11
C PRO A 77 3.01 -15.59 -10.20
N ALA A 78 2.23 -14.50 -10.14
CA ALA A 78 2.76 -13.14 -10.20
C ALA A 78 3.02 -12.51 -8.82
N LEU A 79 2.95 -13.27 -7.71
CA LEU A 79 3.20 -12.71 -6.38
C LEU A 79 4.64 -12.19 -6.28
N ASP A 80 4.77 -10.93 -5.88
CA ASP A 80 6.04 -10.24 -5.69
C ASP A 80 6.95 -10.98 -4.70
N ASN A 81 8.22 -11.14 -5.06
CA ASN A 81 9.20 -11.85 -4.23
C ASN A 81 9.39 -11.24 -2.84
N ARG A 82 9.14 -9.94 -2.68
CA ARG A 82 9.23 -9.24 -1.39
C ARG A 82 8.10 -9.63 -0.44
N LEU A 83 7.01 -10.22 -0.95
CA LEU A 83 5.88 -10.73 -0.18
C LEU A 83 5.94 -12.24 0.04
N ARG A 84 7.06 -12.89 -0.31
CA ARG A 84 7.30 -14.32 -0.07
C ARG A 84 8.14 -14.49 1.20
N GLY A 85 7.62 -15.30 2.12
CA GLY A 85 8.31 -15.77 3.31
C GLY A 85 9.09 -17.07 3.07
N PRO A 86 9.55 -17.72 4.15
CA PRO A 86 10.27 -18.99 4.10
C PRO A 86 9.50 -20.05 3.30
N GLY A 87 10.21 -20.78 2.42
CA GLY A 87 9.59 -21.81 1.58
C GLY A 87 8.68 -21.27 0.46
N GLY A 88 8.69 -19.96 0.19
CA GLY A 88 7.92 -19.34 -0.89
C GLY A 88 6.44 -19.10 -0.55
N ALA A 89 6.02 -19.41 0.67
CA ALA A 89 4.69 -19.11 1.18
C ALA A 89 4.49 -17.59 1.31
N PRO A 90 3.26 -17.07 1.18
CA PRO A 90 2.97 -15.67 1.44
C PRO A 90 3.45 -15.21 2.83
N GLN A 91 4.11 -14.07 2.87
CA GLN A 91 4.62 -13.48 4.10
C GLN A 91 3.49 -13.11 5.05
N ARG A 92 3.74 -13.27 6.35
CA ARG A 92 2.87 -12.82 7.43
C ARG A 92 3.67 -11.88 8.30
N LEU A 93 3.21 -10.65 8.47
CA LEU A 93 3.95 -9.63 9.22
C LEU A 93 3.71 -9.74 10.73
N GLY A 94 2.55 -10.27 11.14
CA GLY A 94 2.23 -10.48 12.55
C GLY A 94 2.18 -9.17 13.36
N LEU A 95 1.75 -8.08 12.74
CA LEU A 95 1.68 -6.75 13.34
C LEU A 95 0.66 -6.74 14.49
N SER A 96 1.02 -6.07 15.58
CA SER A 96 0.08 -5.80 16.67
C SER A 96 -0.98 -4.78 16.24
N ASP A 97 -2.09 -4.70 16.96
CA ASP A 97 -3.10 -3.67 16.68
C ASP A 97 -2.53 -2.24 16.83
N ALA A 98 -1.58 -2.05 17.74
CA ALA A 98 -0.87 -0.79 17.91
C ALA A 98 -0.01 -0.45 16.67
N ASP A 99 0.71 -1.43 16.11
CA ASP A 99 1.52 -1.23 14.90
C ASP A 99 0.64 -0.92 13.69
N LYS A 100 -0.49 -1.64 13.55
CA LYS A 100 -1.45 -1.38 12.47
C LYS A 100 -2.03 0.04 12.58
N ALA A 101 -2.42 0.46 13.77
CA ALA A 101 -2.91 1.82 14.01
C ALA A 101 -1.84 2.89 13.73
N ALA A 102 -0.59 2.66 14.14
CA ALA A 102 0.52 3.56 13.87
C ALA A 102 0.81 3.70 12.36
N LEU A 103 0.73 2.61 11.60
CA LEU A 103 0.88 2.64 10.14
C LEU A 103 -0.24 3.44 9.47
N VAL A 104 -1.49 3.27 9.92
CA VAL A 104 -2.62 4.06 9.41
C VAL A 104 -2.41 5.54 9.71
N ALA A 105 -2.07 5.89 10.96
CA ALA A 105 -1.80 7.27 11.36
C ALA A 105 -0.67 7.90 10.52
N PHE A 106 0.41 7.15 10.25
CA PHE A 106 1.48 7.60 9.37
C PHE A 106 0.96 7.89 7.95
N MET A 107 0.17 7.00 7.35
CA MET A 107 -0.40 7.20 6.02
C MET A 107 -1.34 8.41 5.95
N GLU A 108 -2.06 8.72 7.03
CA GLU A 108 -2.90 9.92 7.11
C GLU A 108 -2.07 11.21 7.03
N THR A 109 -0.84 11.22 7.56
CA THR A 109 0.08 12.38 7.43
C THR A 109 0.54 12.66 6.01
N LEU A 110 0.33 11.72 5.07
CA LEU A 110 0.68 11.88 3.66
C LEU A 110 -0.40 12.66 2.87
N THR A 111 -1.39 13.21 3.56
CA THR A 111 -2.48 14.00 2.98
C THR A 111 -2.13 15.48 2.97
N ASP A 112 -2.06 16.07 1.77
CA ASP A 112 -1.92 17.51 1.59
C ASP A 112 -3.30 18.17 1.62
N THR A 113 -3.65 18.76 2.76
CA THR A 113 -4.93 19.46 2.93
C THR A 113 -5.00 20.76 2.14
N THR A 114 -3.86 21.36 1.78
CA THR A 114 -3.81 22.62 1.04
C THR A 114 -4.19 22.38 -0.41
N LEU A 115 -3.52 21.44 -1.08
CA LEU A 115 -3.79 21.12 -2.48
C LEU A 115 -5.24 20.62 -2.68
N ASN A 116 -5.73 19.78 -1.76
CA ASN A 116 -7.05 19.16 -1.88
C ASN A 116 -8.22 20.14 -1.68
N SER A 117 -7.99 21.31 -1.06
CA SER A 117 -9.04 22.30 -0.77
C SER A 117 -8.87 23.62 -1.51
N ASP A 118 -7.77 23.82 -2.23
CA ASP A 118 -7.50 25.05 -2.97
C ASP A 118 -8.48 25.20 -4.16
N PRO A 119 -9.32 26.26 -4.17
CA PRO A 119 -10.27 26.53 -5.25
C PRO A 119 -9.62 26.67 -6.63
N LYS A 120 -8.32 26.98 -6.70
CA LYS A 120 -7.55 27.04 -7.94
C LYS A 120 -7.56 25.70 -8.69
N PHE A 121 -7.55 24.58 -7.97
CA PHE A 121 -7.50 23.23 -8.55
C PHE A 121 -8.87 22.53 -8.58
N GLY A 122 -9.92 23.14 -8.02
CA GLY A 122 -11.25 22.53 -7.91
C GLY A 122 -12.08 22.53 -9.20
N ASN A 123 -11.72 23.32 -10.21
CA ASN A 123 -12.43 23.36 -11.49
C ASN A 123 -11.43 23.26 -12.67
N PRO A 124 -11.43 22.14 -13.42
CA PRO A 124 -10.50 21.92 -14.52
C PRO A 124 -10.82 22.76 -15.78
N PHE A 125 -11.92 23.51 -15.79
CA PHE A 125 -12.41 24.29 -16.93
C PHE A 125 -12.38 25.80 -16.72
N ARG A 126 -11.83 26.29 -15.59
CA ARG A 126 -11.58 27.73 -15.42
C ARG A 126 -10.49 28.16 -16.39
N LYS A 127 -10.86 29.04 -17.34
CA LYS A 127 -9.92 29.75 -18.23
C LYS A 127 -9.15 30.81 -17.46
#